data_AF-A0A1C5JJE5-F1
#
_entry.id   AF-A0A1C5JJE5-F1
#
_cell.length_a   1.000
_cell.length_b   1.000
_cell.length_c   1.000
_cell.angle_alpha   90.00
_cell.angle_beta   90.00
_cell.angle_gamma   90.00
#
_symmetry.space_group_name_H-M   'P 1'
#
loop_
_entity.id
_entity.type
_entity.pdbx_description
1 polymer ?
#
loop_
_entity_poly.entity_id
_entity_poly.type
_entity_poly.pdbx_seq_one_letter_code
_entity_poly.pdbx_strand_id
1 'polypeptide(L)'
;MDRRRMTAIGVVVAAAGLTAAVTLPSFAGENATPTAGGPAGTKATGGVAPEVVDAMSRDLRLSREQAVRRLTAERQATGTLGRLRAQLGADYAGAWLSADGATLTVAVADPAEAAKVEAAGAVPKQVQRGVSELDAVKSRLDSAGRQATPDIAGWYVDVATNSVVVLARPGAEEAGRRFAAASGAPAGAVRVTTSREQPRPLFDVRGGDAYFINDAGRCSVGFSVVGGFVTAGHCGRQGDRTTGANRVAQGTFAASSFPGDDWAFVRTNDQWTPQGVVNDFNGGVVPVNGATEAPVGASICRSGSTTGARCGVIQAKNATVNYPEGTVTGLTRTNVCAEPGDSGGAWLSGDQAQGVTSGGSGDCTVGGVTFFQPVNEILQRNNLTLVTANGQSAPADPPAGGDATAPPATTAPTAPPAGGGAETSVCTGDASRTGTISAGRSQAQPDGRWYVTQAGAQRACLDAPDGAQLVLELQRWTGVGFRTVARATTVDGIARLESDGAAGAYRYRVIAQSGSGEYTLAFSAN
;
A
#
# COMPACT_ATOMS: atom_id res chain seq x y z
N MET A 1 22.97 3.54 70.05
CA MET A 1 22.24 2.27 69.95
C MET A 1 20.99 2.61 69.14
N ASP A 2 20.72 2.11 67.95
CA ASP A 2 21.23 0.92 67.27
C ASP A 2 21.09 1.09 65.75
N ARG A 3 22.07 0.59 64.99
CA ARG A 3 22.10 0.59 63.52
C ARG A 3 21.37 -0.65 63.00
N ARG A 4 20.43 -0.51 62.06
CA ARG A 4 20.00 -1.60 61.16
C ARG A 4 19.89 -1.01 59.74
N ARG A 5 20.92 -1.10 58.90
CA ARG A 5 21.31 -2.23 58.02
C ARG A 5 20.09 -2.86 57.33
N MET A 6 19.77 -2.35 56.12
CA MET A 6 19.07 -3.13 55.10
C MET A 6 20.04 -3.38 53.94
N THR A 7 20.31 -4.66 53.76
CA THR A 7 21.25 -5.25 52.82
C THR A 7 20.62 -5.24 51.43
N ALA A 8 21.23 -4.54 50.47
CA ALA A 8 20.88 -4.67 49.06
C ALA A 8 21.53 -5.95 48.52
N ILE A 9 20.71 -6.94 48.17
CA ILE A 9 21.15 -8.13 47.44
C ILE A 9 21.33 -7.72 45.98
N GLY A 10 22.58 -7.53 45.57
CA GLY A 10 22.96 -7.39 44.17
C GLY A 10 22.89 -8.75 43.48
N VAL A 11 21.93 -8.93 42.59
CA VAL A 11 21.94 -10.05 41.63
C VAL A 11 22.74 -9.61 40.42
N VAL A 12 23.98 -10.10 40.34
CA VAL A 12 24.81 -10.03 39.13
C VAL A 12 24.27 -11.08 38.15
N VAL A 13 23.56 -10.64 37.11
CA VAL A 13 23.29 -11.49 35.94
C VAL A 13 24.47 -11.33 34.99
N ALA A 14 25.36 -12.32 34.99
CA ALA A 14 26.39 -12.47 33.98
C ALA A 14 25.72 -12.81 32.64
N ALA A 15 25.66 -11.84 31.73
CA ALA A 15 25.29 -12.08 30.34
C ALA A 15 26.48 -12.73 29.62
N ALA A 16 26.49 -14.06 29.56
CA ALA A 16 27.34 -14.80 28.64
C ALA A 16 26.85 -14.54 27.20
N GLY A 17 27.58 -13.71 26.46
CA GLY A 17 27.33 -13.47 25.05
C GLY A 17 27.65 -14.72 24.22
N LEU A 18 26.62 -15.46 23.82
CA LEU A 18 26.74 -16.42 22.72
C LEU A 18 26.95 -15.64 21.41
N THR A 19 28.16 -15.74 20.86
CA THR A 19 28.46 -15.37 19.48
C THR A 19 27.79 -16.37 18.54
N ALA A 20 26.58 -16.04 18.06
CA ALA A 20 26.04 -16.68 16.88
C ALA A 20 26.87 -16.22 15.67
N ALA A 21 27.83 -17.04 15.26
CA ALA A 21 28.55 -16.87 14.01
C ALA A 21 27.56 -17.04 12.85
N VAL A 22 27.13 -15.93 12.27
CA VAL A 22 26.43 -15.93 10.99
C VAL A 22 27.45 -16.31 9.93
N THR A 23 27.49 -17.60 9.59
CA THR A 23 28.21 -18.10 8.43
C THR A 23 27.45 -17.67 7.19
N LEU A 24 28.03 -16.76 6.42
CA LEU A 24 27.56 -16.46 5.07
C LEU A 24 27.77 -17.71 4.21
N PRO A 25 26.78 -18.16 3.42
CA PRO A 25 26.98 -19.27 2.50
C PRO A 25 28.01 -18.85 1.44
N SER A 26 29.13 -19.59 1.41
CA SER A 26 30.09 -19.54 0.33
C SER A 26 29.50 -20.26 -0.88
N PHE A 27 29.19 -19.53 -1.95
CA PHE A 27 28.87 -20.14 -3.24
C PHE A 27 30.17 -20.54 -3.94
N ALA A 28 30.72 -21.68 -3.55
CA ALA A 28 31.60 -22.45 -4.42
C ALA A 28 30.69 -23.24 -5.37
N GLY A 29 30.81 -22.95 -6.67
CA GLY A 29 30.03 -23.62 -7.70
C GLY A 29 30.56 -25.02 -7.97
N GLU A 30 29.65 -25.98 -8.11
CA GLU A 30 29.90 -27.26 -8.76
C GLU A 30 28.59 -27.80 -9.37
N ASN A 31 28.58 -27.81 -10.70
CA ASN A 31 27.86 -28.71 -11.62
C ASN A 31 26.50 -29.28 -11.18
N ALA A 32 25.42 -28.58 -11.54
CA ALA A 32 24.11 -29.19 -11.75
C ALA A 32 23.56 -28.80 -13.13
N THR A 33 23.34 -29.81 -13.96
CA THR A 33 22.78 -29.74 -15.32
C THR A 33 21.40 -29.08 -15.31
N PRO A 34 21.06 -28.16 -16.24
CA PRO A 34 19.79 -27.45 -16.19
C PRO A 34 18.64 -28.25 -16.81
N THR A 35 17.63 -28.57 -15.99
CA THR A 35 16.31 -29.01 -16.49
C THR A 35 15.50 -27.78 -16.87
N ALA A 36 15.13 -27.69 -18.15
CA ALA A 36 14.34 -26.60 -18.71
C ALA A 36 12.86 -26.69 -18.29
N GLY A 37 12.28 -25.58 -17.81
CA GLY A 37 10.83 -25.46 -17.61
C GLY A 37 10.40 -24.44 -16.56
N GLY A 38 10.48 -23.15 -16.86
CA GLY A 38 9.89 -22.06 -16.07
C GLY A 38 9.85 -20.76 -16.88
N PRO A 39 8.82 -19.90 -16.73
CA PRO A 39 8.62 -18.72 -17.57
C PRO A 39 9.81 -17.78 -17.45
N ALA A 40 10.23 -17.22 -18.59
CA ALA A 40 11.47 -16.47 -18.76
C ALA A 40 11.61 -15.33 -17.74
N GLY A 41 12.34 -15.59 -16.65
CA GLY A 41 12.86 -14.54 -15.79
C GLY A 41 13.81 -13.68 -16.61
N THR A 42 13.48 -12.39 -16.74
CA THR A 42 14.33 -11.37 -17.36
C THR A 42 15.74 -11.50 -16.75
N LYS A 43 16.70 -12.02 -17.54
CA LYS A 43 18.06 -12.26 -17.08
C LYS A 43 18.63 -11.01 -16.40
N ALA A 44 19.20 -11.20 -15.21
CA ALA A 44 19.95 -10.16 -14.50
C ALA A 44 21.04 -9.59 -15.42
N THR A 45 20.91 -8.33 -15.83
CA THR A 45 21.99 -7.60 -16.48
C THR A 45 23.09 -7.34 -15.43
N GLY A 46 24.27 -7.94 -15.60
CA GLY A 46 25.43 -7.66 -14.74
C GLY A 46 25.35 -8.18 -13.30
N GLY A 47 24.48 -9.17 -13.04
CA GLY A 47 24.31 -9.79 -11.72
C GLY A 47 23.44 -9.00 -10.74
N VAL A 48 22.66 -8.02 -11.24
CA VAL A 48 21.72 -7.22 -10.43
C VAL A 48 20.28 -7.53 -10.84
N ALA A 49 19.40 -7.68 -9.85
CA ALA A 49 17.99 -7.94 -10.06
C ALA A 49 17.32 -6.78 -10.84
N PRO A 50 16.51 -7.05 -11.88
CA PRO A 50 15.83 -6.02 -12.67
C PRO A 50 15.10 -4.95 -11.85
N GLU A 51 14.49 -5.38 -10.73
CA GLU A 51 13.72 -4.54 -9.82
C GLU A 51 14.59 -3.47 -9.14
N VAL A 52 15.85 -3.81 -8.85
CA VAL A 52 16.83 -2.85 -8.29
C VAL A 52 17.22 -1.81 -9.32
N VAL A 53 17.38 -2.22 -10.58
CA VAL A 53 17.71 -1.29 -11.66
C VAL A 53 16.56 -0.33 -11.92
N ASP A 54 15.32 -0.85 -11.95
CA ASP A 54 14.13 -0.03 -12.15
C ASP A 54 13.91 0.95 -10.97
N ALA A 55 14.19 0.51 -9.73
CA ALA A 55 14.17 1.39 -8.56
C ALA A 55 15.23 2.49 -8.66
N MET A 56 16.49 2.16 -8.99
CA MET A 56 17.54 3.16 -9.17
C MET A 56 17.21 4.15 -10.30
N SER A 57 16.65 3.66 -11.41
CA SER A 57 16.21 4.51 -12.52
C SER A 57 15.16 5.53 -12.08
N ARG A 58 14.15 5.09 -11.33
CA ARG A 58 13.10 5.96 -10.79
C ARG A 58 13.66 6.96 -9.77
N ASP A 59 14.41 6.46 -8.78
CA ASP A 59 14.75 7.22 -7.58
C ASP A 59 15.94 8.17 -7.80
N LEU A 60 16.92 7.74 -8.60
CA LEU A 60 18.08 8.55 -8.97
C LEU A 60 17.89 9.30 -10.29
N ARG A 61 16.73 9.13 -10.95
CA ARG A 61 16.40 9.74 -12.25
C ARG A 61 17.41 9.38 -13.35
N LEU A 62 17.72 8.10 -13.47
CA LEU A 62 18.69 7.54 -14.42
C LEU A 62 18.00 6.69 -15.48
N SER A 63 18.52 6.66 -16.70
CA SER A 63 18.16 5.61 -17.66
C SER A 63 18.59 4.24 -17.12
N ARG A 64 17.94 3.16 -17.57
CA ARG A 64 18.30 1.80 -17.16
C ARG A 64 19.77 1.50 -17.44
N GLU A 65 20.28 1.97 -18.57
CA GLU A 65 21.70 1.83 -18.92
C GLU A 65 22.62 2.66 -18.00
N GLN A 66 22.22 3.87 -17.63
CA GLN A 66 22.98 4.70 -16.67
C GLN A 66 23.02 4.04 -15.29
N ALA A 67 21.91 3.46 -14.83
CA ALA A 67 21.87 2.71 -13.57
C ALA A 67 22.81 1.49 -13.59
N VAL A 68 22.81 0.71 -14.68
CA VAL A 68 23.73 -0.43 -14.86
C VAL A 68 25.20 0.01 -14.90
N ARG A 69 25.52 1.10 -15.62
CA ARG A 69 26.88 1.67 -15.66
C ARG A 69 27.32 2.13 -14.27
N ARG A 70 26.44 2.80 -13.52
CA ARG A 70 26.71 3.24 -12.16
C ARG A 70 27.02 2.08 -11.23
N LEU A 71 26.19 1.03 -11.23
CA LEU A 71 26.41 -0.19 -10.44
C LEU A 71 27.76 -0.86 -10.76
N THR A 72 28.18 -0.83 -12.02
CA THR A 72 29.47 -1.35 -12.46
C THR A 72 30.63 -0.52 -11.90
N ALA A 73 30.54 0.81 -11.99
CA ALA A 73 31.54 1.72 -11.44
C ALA A 73 31.63 1.61 -9.91
N GLU A 74 30.50 1.54 -9.20
CA GLU A 74 30.43 1.37 -7.75
C GLU A 74 31.11 0.07 -7.29
N ARG A 75 30.90 -1.04 -8.02
CA ARG A 75 31.57 -2.33 -7.76
C ARG A 75 33.09 -2.24 -7.93
N GLN A 76 33.56 -1.60 -9.01
CA GLN A 76 34.99 -1.37 -9.24
C GLN A 76 35.60 -0.49 -8.15
N ALA A 77 34.91 0.62 -7.81
CA ALA A 77 35.33 1.54 -6.76
C ALA A 77 35.44 0.83 -5.39
N THR A 78 34.50 -0.05 -5.06
CA THR A 78 34.54 -0.85 -3.82
C THR A 78 35.76 -1.76 -3.76
N GLY A 79 36.11 -2.41 -4.87
CA GLY A 79 37.32 -3.24 -4.97
C GLY A 79 38.62 -2.43 -4.86
N THR A 80 38.69 -1.26 -5.49
CA THR A 80 39.83 -0.34 -5.37
C THR A 80 39.96 0.22 -3.96
N LEU A 81 38.85 0.62 -3.33
CA LEU A 81 38.82 1.15 -1.98
C LEU A 81 39.33 0.13 -0.95
N GLY A 82 38.95 -1.15 -1.06
CA GLY A 82 39.43 -2.20 -0.18
C GLY A 82 40.96 -2.33 -0.19
N ARG A 83 41.58 -2.26 -1.39
CA ARG A 83 43.05 -2.30 -1.54
C ARG A 83 43.71 -1.05 -0.98
N LEU A 84 43.20 0.13 -1.33
CA LEU A 84 43.76 1.41 -0.87
C LEU A 84 43.67 1.53 0.65
N ARG A 85 42.56 1.14 1.27
CA ARG A 85 42.42 1.19 2.73
C ARG A 85 43.49 0.34 3.44
N ALA A 86 43.84 -0.82 2.89
CA ALA A 86 44.89 -1.67 3.44
C ALA A 86 46.31 -1.08 3.22
N GLN A 87 46.54 -0.46 2.07
CA GLN A 87 47.85 0.12 1.72
C GLN A 87 48.15 1.44 2.44
N LEU A 88 47.13 2.27 2.62
CA LEU A 88 47.23 3.60 3.21
C LEU A 88 47.25 3.56 4.75
N GLY A 89 46.69 2.51 5.36
CA GLY A 89 46.74 2.30 6.82
C GLY A 89 46.20 3.51 7.60
N ALA A 90 47.04 4.09 8.46
CA ALA A 90 46.69 5.21 9.32
C ALA A 90 46.44 6.52 8.54
N ASP A 91 46.98 6.65 7.34
CA ASP A 91 46.87 7.85 6.51
C ASP A 91 45.57 7.89 5.72
N TYR A 92 44.78 6.81 5.72
CA TYR A 92 43.46 6.78 5.12
C TYR A 92 42.48 7.68 5.89
N ALA A 93 41.86 8.62 5.18
CA ALA A 93 40.99 9.64 5.76
C ALA A 93 39.53 9.60 5.27
N GLY A 94 39.18 8.59 4.47
CA GLY A 94 37.83 8.39 3.94
C GLY A 94 37.80 8.31 2.42
N ALA A 95 36.64 7.97 1.86
CA ALA A 95 36.44 7.91 0.42
C ALA A 95 34.96 8.15 0.08
N TRP A 96 34.72 8.70 -1.11
CA TRP A 96 33.37 8.91 -1.63
C TRP A 96 33.39 8.87 -3.15
N LEU A 97 32.21 8.63 -3.72
CA LEU A 97 31.99 8.75 -5.16
C LEU A 97 31.50 10.16 -5.49
N SER A 98 31.79 10.62 -6.71
CA SER A 98 31.13 11.79 -7.30
C SER A 98 29.61 11.59 -7.38
N ALA A 99 28.86 12.68 -7.55
CA ALA A 99 27.39 12.64 -7.58
C ALA A 99 26.84 11.67 -8.65
N ASP A 100 27.50 11.55 -9.80
CA ASP A 100 27.18 10.61 -10.87
C ASP A 100 27.63 9.15 -10.60
N GLY A 101 28.38 8.91 -9.52
CA GLY A 101 28.85 7.59 -9.11
C GLY A 101 30.08 7.09 -9.87
N ALA A 102 30.68 7.92 -10.73
CA ALA A 102 31.71 7.48 -11.66
C ALA A 102 33.14 7.61 -11.11
N THR A 103 33.41 8.62 -10.27
CA THR A 103 34.76 8.95 -9.83
C THR A 103 34.92 8.66 -8.34
N LEU A 104 35.85 7.76 -8.00
CA LEU A 104 36.25 7.50 -6.61
C LEU A 104 37.27 8.55 -6.17
N THR A 105 36.91 9.33 -5.15
CA THR A 105 37.84 10.19 -4.42
C THR A 105 38.25 9.51 -3.12
N VAL A 106 39.54 9.50 -2.81
CA VAL A 106 40.09 8.95 -1.56
C VAL A 106 40.84 10.05 -0.84
N ALA A 107 40.40 10.36 0.38
CA ALA A 107 41.05 11.30 1.24
C ALA A 107 42.25 10.67 1.95
N VAL A 108 43.35 11.42 2.02
CA VAL A 108 44.59 11.03 2.70
C VAL A 108 45.05 12.15 3.63
N ALA A 109 45.54 11.78 4.82
CA ALA A 109 46.10 12.73 5.78
C ALA A 109 47.55 13.12 5.43
N ASP A 110 48.33 12.17 4.91
CA ASP A 110 49.68 12.40 4.41
C ASP A 110 49.66 12.67 2.88
N PRO A 111 50.11 13.84 2.40
CA PRO A 111 50.22 14.11 0.96
C PRO A 111 51.15 13.14 0.21
N ALA A 112 52.10 12.48 0.89
CA ALA A 112 52.99 11.48 0.28
C ALA A 112 52.23 10.27 -0.28
N GLU A 113 51.01 10.02 0.20
CA GLU A 113 50.18 8.90 -0.20
C GLU A 113 49.37 9.15 -1.49
N ALA A 114 49.34 10.39 -1.99
CA ALA A 114 48.57 10.77 -3.18
C ALA A 114 48.91 9.91 -4.42
N ALA A 115 50.20 9.62 -4.63
CA ALA A 115 50.66 8.83 -5.77
C ALA A 115 50.11 7.39 -5.75
N LYS A 116 49.92 6.78 -4.56
CA LYS A 116 49.34 5.44 -4.44
C LYS A 116 47.86 5.44 -4.80
N VAL A 117 47.14 6.50 -4.42
CA VAL A 117 45.72 6.69 -4.76
C VAL A 117 45.54 6.84 -6.27
N GLU A 118 46.34 7.69 -6.92
CA GLU A 118 46.31 7.89 -8.37
C GLU A 118 46.66 6.61 -9.14
N ALA A 119 47.70 5.89 -8.70
CA ALA A 119 48.09 4.62 -9.30
C ALA A 119 46.99 3.55 -9.23
N ALA A 120 46.08 3.66 -8.27
CA ALA A 120 44.92 2.78 -8.13
C ALA A 120 43.68 3.25 -8.93
N GLY A 121 43.79 4.37 -9.66
CA GLY A 121 42.72 4.93 -10.49
C GLY A 121 41.70 5.78 -9.72
N ALA A 122 42.06 6.27 -8.52
CA ALA A 122 41.22 7.16 -7.73
C ALA A 122 41.82 8.57 -7.66
N VAL A 123 40.99 9.55 -7.28
CA VAL A 123 41.42 10.94 -7.10
C VAL A 123 41.86 11.17 -5.64
N PRO A 124 43.11 11.55 -5.37
CA PRO A 124 43.53 11.88 -4.01
C PRO A 124 42.94 13.21 -3.55
N LYS A 125 42.52 13.25 -2.28
CA LYS A 125 42.15 14.50 -1.58
C LYS A 125 42.95 14.62 -0.30
N GLN A 126 43.86 15.58 -0.24
CA GLN A 126 44.54 15.87 1.02
C GLN A 126 43.56 16.47 2.03
N VAL A 127 43.57 15.96 3.26
CA VAL A 127 42.76 16.44 4.38
C VAL A 127 43.57 16.51 5.66
N GLN A 128 43.04 17.14 6.70
CA GLN A 128 43.78 17.36 7.96
C GLN A 128 43.70 16.16 8.91
N ARG A 129 42.55 15.48 8.96
CA ARG A 129 42.27 14.41 9.92
C ARG A 129 42.16 13.07 9.22
N GLY A 130 42.82 12.06 9.77
CA GLY A 130 42.59 10.67 9.39
C GLY A 130 41.21 10.18 9.85
N VAL A 131 40.75 9.05 9.32
CA VAL A 131 39.42 8.52 9.65
C VAL A 131 39.31 8.14 11.13
N SER A 132 40.40 7.64 11.73
CA SER A 132 40.45 7.26 13.14
C SER A 132 40.27 8.45 14.09
N GLU A 133 40.77 9.63 13.71
CA GLU A 133 40.56 10.86 14.46
C GLU A 133 39.09 11.30 14.38
N LEU A 134 38.48 11.26 13.18
CA LEU A 134 37.05 11.56 13.01
C LEU A 134 36.15 10.60 13.80
N ASP A 135 36.48 9.30 13.80
CA ASP A 135 35.77 8.28 14.59
C ASP A 135 35.90 8.52 16.09
N ALA A 136 37.07 8.97 16.57
CA ALA A 136 37.27 9.34 17.96
C ALA A 136 36.43 10.57 18.35
N VAL A 137 36.28 11.55 17.45
CA VAL A 137 35.39 12.70 17.66
C VAL A 137 33.92 12.26 17.70
N LYS A 138 33.50 11.41 16.77
CA LYS A 138 32.13 10.87 16.76
C LYS A 138 31.83 10.06 18.03
N SER A 139 32.78 9.25 18.50
CA SER A 139 32.60 8.43 19.72
C SER A 139 32.35 9.26 20.99
N ARG A 140 32.89 10.49 21.04
CA ARG A 140 32.61 11.45 22.12
C ARG A 140 31.16 11.95 22.08
N LEU A 141 30.66 12.28 20.88
CA LEU A 141 29.25 12.64 20.67
C LEU A 141 28.31 11.46 20.99
N ASP A 142 28.67 10.24 20.57
CA ASP A 142 27.91 9.02 20.88
C ASP A 142 27.79 8.83 22.41
N SER A 143 28.89 9.02 23.14
CA SER A 143 28.91 8.93 24.61
C SER A 143 28.06 10.01 25.29
N ALA A 144 27.97 11.20 24.68
CA ALA A 144 27.13 12.29 25.14
C ALA A 144 25.66 12.17 24.70
N GLY A 145 25.32 11.20 23.85
CA GLY A 145 24.04 11.17 23.13
C GLY A 145 22.78 11.23 24.02
N ARG A 146 22.84 10.74 25.27
CA ARG A 146 21.73 10.87 26.24
C ARG A 146 21.39 12.31 26.64
N GLN A 147 22.29 13.25 26.36
CA GLN A 147 22.12 14.68 26.63
C GLN A 147 21.53 15.43 25.42
N ALA A 148 21.41 14.77 24.26
CA ALA A 148 20.82 15.38 23.08
C ALA A 148 19.33 15.65 23.32
N THR A 149 18.88 16.87 23.01
CA THR A 149 17.46 17.21 23.03
C THR A 149 16.79 16.75 21.73
N PRO A 150 15.45 16.69 21.66
CA PRO A 150 14.74 16.44 20.40
C PRO A 150 15.08 17.43 19.27
N ASP A 151 15.71 18.57 19.58
CA ASP A 151 16.16 19.56 18.61
C ASP A 151 17.40 19.12 17.81
N ILE A 152 18.02 18.00 18.18
CA ILE A 152 19.17 17.42 17.48
C ILE A 152 18.71 16.14 16.78
N ALA A 153 18.73 16.16 15.45
CA ALA A 153 18.27 15.04 14.62
C ALA A 153 19.29 13.88 14.58
N GLY A 154 20.57 14.17 14.78
CA GLY A 154 21.64 13.17 14.79
C GLY A 154 23.03 13.77 14.57
N TRP A 155 24.04 12.91 14.47
CA TRP A 155 25.41 13.29 14.15
C TRP A 155 26.16 12.18 13.40
N TYR A 156 27.08 12.55 12.52
CA TYR A 156 27.81 11.61 11.65
C TYR A 156 29.19 12.14 11.24
N VAL A 157 30.06 11.25 10.78
CA VAL A 157 31.35 11.62 10.16
C VAL A 157 31.12 11.98 8.69
N ASP A 158 31.50 13.19 8.31
CA ASP A 158 31.52 13.65 6.92
C ASP A 158 32.97 13.65 6.41
N VAL A 159 33.33 12.55 5.73
CA VAL A 159 34.69 12.38 5.17
C VAL A 159 34.99 13.36 4.04
N ALA A 160 33.98 13.82 3.30
CA ALA A 160 34.16 14.73 2.17
C ALA A 160 34.51 16.15 2.65
N THR A 161 33.94 16.59 3.77
CA THR A 161 34.30 17.86 4.43
C THR A 161 35.31 17.70 5.58
N ASN A 162 35.81 16.48 5.82
CA ASN A 162 36.76 16.13 6.88
C ASN A 162 36.37 16.65 8.28
N SER A 163 35.09 16.50 8.62
CA SER A 163 34.50 16.97 9.88
C SER A 163 33.45 16.00 10.43
N VAL A 164 33.08 16.15 11.70
CA VAL A 164 31.90 15.48 12.28
C VAL A 164 30.75 16.47 12.28
N VAL A 165 29.60 16.08 11.74
CA VAL A 165 28.42 16.95 11.61
C VAL A 165 27.44 16.66 12.73
N VAL A 166 26.90 17.71 13.37
CA VAL A 166 25.72 17.65 14.23
C VAL A 166 24.56 18.30 13.50
N LEU A 167 23.46 17.57 13.34
CA LEU A 167 22.25 18.03 12.66
C LEU A 167 21.30 18.66 13.69
N ALA A 168 21.19 19.98 13.67
CA ALA A 168 20.26 20.72 14.52
C ALA A 168 19.01 21.11 13.73
N ARG A 169 17.83 21.11 14.38
CA ARG A 169 16.59 21.61 13.78
C ARG A 169 16.71 23.10 13.42
N PRO A 170 15.90 23.62 12.48
CA PRO A 170 15.86 25.04 12.19
C PRO A 170 15.61 25.88 13.45
N GLY A 171 16.51 26.81 13.76
CA GLY A 171 16.45 27.66 14.95
C GLY A 171 17.06 27.05 16.22
N ALA A 172 17.57 25.81 16.16
CA ALA A 172 18.19 25.11 17.28
C ALA A 172 19.72 24.92 17.13
N GLU A 173 20.35 25.69 16.24
CA GLU A 173 21.79 25.60 15.98
C GLU A 173 22.61 25.83 17.25
N GLU A 174 22.13 26.70 18.15
CA GLU A 174 22.76 26.94 19.44
C GLU A 174 22.67 25.73 20.39
N ALA A 175 21.56 24.99 20.37
CA ALA A 175 21.44 23.74 21.12
C ALA A 175 22.42 22.70 20.58
N GLY A 176 22.55 22.60 19.24
CA GLY A 176 23.55 21.74 18.59
C GLY A 176 24.99 22.10 18.98
N ARG A 177 25.33 23.39 19.06
CA ARG A 177 26.66 23.86 19.50
C ARG A 177 26.92 23.50 20.97
N ARG A 178 25.94 23.68 21.85
CA ARG A 178 26.05 23.31 23.28
C ARG A 178 26.23 21.81 23.45
N PHE A 179 25.48 20.99 22.72
CA PHE A 179 25.65 19.54 22.73
C PHE A 179 27.05 19.12 22.24
N ALA A 180 27.53 19.69 21.14
CA ALA A 180 28.86 19.44 20.64
C ALA A 180 29.94 19.81 21.68
N ALA A 181 29.83 20.97 22.33
CA ALA A 181 30.74 21.38 23.39
C ALA A 181 30.68 20.44 24.61
N ALA A 182 29.48 20.05 25.04
CA ALA A 182 29.27 19.13 26.16
C ALA A 182 29.84 17.73 25.91
N SER A 183 29.97 17.31 24.65
CA SER A 183 30.60 16.04 24.29
C SER A 183 32.12 16.00 24.54
N GLY A 184 32.76 17.16 24.72
CA GLY A 184 34.22 17.24 24.83
C GLY A 184 34.95 16.96 23.51
N ALA A 185 34.25 17.06 22.39
CA ALA A 185 34.85 17.05 21.06
C ALA A 185 35.76 18.28 20.85
N PRO A 186 36.91 18.13 20.15
CA PRO A 186 37.79 19.26 19.86
C PRO A 186 37.09 20.38 19.08
N ALA A 187 37.38 21.62 19.45
CA ALA A 187 36.92 22.78 18.71
C ALA A 187 37.42 22.71 17.25
N GLY A 188 36.52 22.98 16.29
CA GLY A 188 36.83 22.92 14.86
C GLY A 188 36.82 21.52 14.23
N ALA A 189 36.58 20.45 15.01
CA ALA A 189 36.32 19.11 14.47
C ALA A 189 34.84 18.84 14.22
N VAL A 190 33.96 19.59 14.91
CA VAL A 190 32.50 19.45 14.80
C VAL A 190 31.89 20.65 14.08
N ARG A 191 31.05 20.38 13.08
CA ARG A 191 30.24 21.37 12.35
C ARG A 191 28.78 21.16 12.69
N VAL A 192 28.11 22.21 13.18
CA VAL A 192 26.65 22.18 13.35
C VAL A 192 26.00 22.62 12.05
N THR A 193 25.05 21.82 11.56
CA THR A 193 24.32 22.07 10.32
C THR A 193 22.83 22.04 10.60
N THR A 194 22.11 23.02 10.06
CA THR A 194 20.64 23.05 10.12
C THR A 194 20.07 21.94 9.23
N SER A 195 19.22 21.08 9.79
CA SER A 195 18.54 20.01 9.06
C SER A 195 17.07 19.91 9.47
N ARG A 196 16.21 19.56 8.51
CA ARG A 196 14.80 19.27 8.73
C ARG A 196 14.53 17.78 8.99
N GLU A 197 15.58 16.97 9.06
CA GLU A 197 15.49 15.53 9.32
C GLU A 197 14.83 15.26 10.67
N GLN A 198 13.89 14.30 10.67
CA GLN A 198 13.26 13.77 11.86
C GLN A 198 13.13 12.25 11.72
N PRO A 199 14.23 11.51 11.95
CA PRO A 199 14.21 10.06 11.84
C PRO A 199 13.19 9.45 12.80
N ARG A 200 12.44 8.47 12.31
CA ARG A 200 11.48 7.70 13.08
C ARG A 200 11.54 6.23 12.67
N PRO A 201 11.16 5.29 13.55
CA PRO A 201 10.91 3.92 13.14
C PRO A 201 9.85 3.87 12.04
N LEU A 202 10.02 2.96 11.07
CA LEU A 202 9.07 2.70 9.99
C LEU A 202 8.46 1.32 10.22
N PHE A 203 7.22 1.27 10.70
CA PHE A 203 6.45 0.04 10.86
C PHE A 203 5.38 -0.06 9.78
N ASP A 204 5.03 -1.28 9.37
CA ASP A 204 3.95 -1.50 8.42
C ASP A 204 2.65 -1.86 9.13
N VAL A 205 1.53 -1.42 8.55
CA VAL A 205 0.19 -1.92 8.88
C VAL A 205 -0.25 -2.79 7.72
N ARG A 206 -0.56 -4.05 8.01
CA ARG A 206 -1.01 -5.04 7.02
C ARG A 206 -2.28 -5.69 7.52
N GLY A 207 -3.21 -6.02 6.63
CA GLY A 207 -4.40 -6.78 7.00
C GLY A 207 -4.03 -8.12 7.62
N GLY A 208 -4.80 -8.58 8.61
CA GLY A 208 -4.55 -9.81 9.37
C GLY A 208 -3.60 -9.66 10.56
N ASP A 209 -2.71 -8.66 10.58
CA ASP A 209 -1.77 -8.47 11.69
C ASP A 209 -2.50 -8.20 13.02
N ALA A 210 -1.92 -8.67 14.13
CA ALA A 210 -2.46 -8.40 15.46
C ALA A 210 -2.30 -6.92 15.85
N TYR A 211 -3.31 -6.38 16.52
CA TYR A 211 -3.19 -5.15 17.30
C TYR A 211 -3.90 -5.32 18.64
N PHE A 212 -3.48 -4.51 19.62
CA PHE A 212 -3.98 -4.58 20.98
C PHE A 212 -4.68 -3.28 21.35
N ILE A 213 -5.77 -3.39 22.12
CA ILE A 213 -6.62 -2.27 22.52
C ILE A 213 -6.46 -2.04 24.01
N ASN A 214 -6.02 -0.84 24.41
CA ASN A 214 -5.75 -0.45 25.79
C ASN A 214 -4.92 -1.50 26.58
N ASP A 215 -4.01 -2.19 25.89
CA ASP A 215 -3.19 -3.31 26.39
C ASP A 215 -3.97 -4.50 27.00
N ALA A 216 -5.28 -4.61 26.71
CA ALA A 216 -6.17 -5.60 27.32
C ALA A 216 -6.87 -6.51 26.29
N GLY A 217 -7.29 -5.97 25.14
CA GLY A 217 -7.94 -6.73 24.06
C GLY A 217 -6.99 -7.01 22.90
N ARG A 218 -7.23 -8.10 22.15
CA ARG A 218 -6.54 -8.39 20.89
C ARG A 218 -7.58 -8.52 19.77
N CYS A 219 -7.34 -7.82 18.66
CA CYS A 219 -8.05 -8.01 17.40
C CYS A 219 -7.04 -8.06 16.25
N SER A 220 -7.55 -8.26 15.05
CA SER A 220 -6.78 -8.30 13.81
C SER A 220 -7.10 -7.09 12.95
N VAL A 221 -6.09 -6.53 12.28
CA VAL A 221 -6.27 -5.46 11.30
C VAL A 221 -7.10 -5.98 10.12
N GLY A 222 -8.07 -5.19 9.65
CA GLY A 222 -8.85 -5.51 8.46
C GLY A 222 -8.10 -5.09 7.19
N PHE A 223 -8.30 -3.84 6.79
CA PHE A 223 -7.62 -3.27 5.62
C PHE A 223 -7.00 -1.93 5.93
N SER A 224 -5.82 -1.68 5.37
CA SER A 224 -5.22 -0.36 5.37
C SER A 224 -6.04 0.63 4.56
N VAL A 225 -6.28 1.79 5.15
CA VAL A 225 -6.88 2.95 4.51
C VAL A 225 -5.92 4.13 4.66
N VAL A 226 -6.11 5.17 3.85
CA VAL A 226 -5.30 6.39 3.99
C VAL A 226 -5.44 6.92 5.42
N GLY A 227 -4.33 7.03 6.12
CA GLY A 227 -4.27 7.49 7.51
C GLY A 227 -4.56 6.44 8.59
N GLY A 228 -4.73 5.16 8.25
CA GLY A 228 -4.85 4.10 9.25
C GLY A 228 -5.36 2.76 8.72
N PHE A 229 -6.29 2.14 9.45
CA PHE A 229 -6.90 0.87 9.05
C PHE A 229 -8.34 0.70 9.55
N VAL A 230 -9.13 -0.10 8.85
CA VAL A 230 -10.46 -0.53 9.29
C VAL A 230 -10.39 -1.85 10.04
N THR A 231 -11.30 -2.05 10.98
CA THR A 231 -11.42 -3.22 11.86
C THR A 231 -12.88 -3.37 12.33
N ALA A 232 -13.18 -4.31 13.23
CA ALA A 232 -14.51 -4.49 13.80
C ALA A 232 -14.81 -3.49 14.93
N GLY A 233 -16.08 -3.11 15.08
CA GLY A 233 -16.55 -2.12 16.05
C GLY A 233 -16.52 -2.65 17.48
N HIS A 234 -16.84 -3.93 17.68
CA HIS A 234 -16.81 -4.56 19.00
C HIS A 234 -15.39 -4.64 19.61
N CYS A 235 -14.32 -4.42 18.82
CA CYS A 235 -12.95 -4.42 19.31
C CYS A 235 -12.60 -3.22 20.19
N GLY A 236 -13.31 -2.09 20.06
CA GLY A 236 -12.97 -0.87 20.79
C GLY A 236 -13.90 0.31 20.49
N ARG A 237 -13.89 1.28 21.38
CA ARG A 237 -14.70 2.50 21.31
C ARG A 237 -13.87 3.69 20.84
N GLN A 238 -14.53 4.72 20.34
CA GLN A 238 -13.86 5.96 19.96
C GLN A 238 -12.99 6.50 21.12
N GLY A 239 -11.73 6.81 20.82
CA GLY A 239 -10.75 7.28 21.80
C GLY A 239 -9.86 6.18 22.41
N ASP A 240 -10.21 4.90 22.25
CA ASP A 240 -9.37 3.80 22.71
C ASP A 240 -8.02 3.80 21.99
N ARG A 241 -6.95 3.50 22.73
CA ARG A 241 -5.58 3.46 22.22
C ARG A 241 -5.22 2.09 21.70
N THR A 242 -4.39 2.06 20.67
CA THR A 242 -3.90 0.81 20.07
C THR A 242 -2.39 0.71 20.11
N THR A 243 -1.89 -0.51 20.31
CA THR A 243 -0.50 -0.89 20.06
C THR A 243 -0.47 -1.98 18.99
N GLY A 244 0.58 -1.98 18.15
CA GLY A 244 0.71 -2.99 17.10
C GLY A 244 1.21 -4.34 17.65
N ALA A 245 1.39 -5.33 16.77
CA ALA A 245 1.91 -6.65 17.12
C ALA A 245 3.26 -6.59 17.88
N ASN A 246 4.07 -5.56 17.63
CA ASN A 246 5.34 -5.27 18.30
C ASN A 246 5.19 -4.53 19.65
N ARG A 247 3.97 -4.33 20.16
CA ARG A 247 3.64 -3.59 21.39
C ARG A 247 4.05 -2.11 21.39
N VAL A 248 4.32 -1.53 20.22
CA VAL A 248 4.57 -0.09 20.07
C VAL A 248 3.27 0.64 19.82
N ALA A 249 3.13 1.86 20.35
CA ALA A 249 1.98 2.73 20.13
C ALA A 249 1.69 2.86 18.62
N GLN A 250 0.45 2.58 18.23
CA GLN A 250 0.05 2.48 16.83
C GLN A 250 -0.94 3.58 16.42
N GLY A 251 -1.98 3.81 17.21
CA GLY A 251 -3.06 4.71 16.81
C GLY A 251 -4.19 4.78 17.82
N THR A 252 -5.29 5.40 17.41
CA THR A 252 -6.52 5.50 18.22
C THR A 252 -7.76 5.21 17.37
N PHE A 253 -8.77 4.62 18.00
CA PHE A 253 -10.09 4.45 17.37
C PHE A 253 -10.70 5.83 17.10
N ALA A 254 -10.80 6.20 15.82
CA ALA A 254 -11.34 7.47 15.38
C ALA A 254 -12.86 7.42 15.18
N ALA A 255 -13.39 6.25 14.79
CA ALA A 255 -14.81 5.95 14.70
C ALA A 255 -15.06 4.46 14.98
N SER A 256 -16.22 4.14 15.57
CA SER A 256 -16.64 2.77 15.87
C SER A 256 -18.17 2.71 15.97
N SER A 257 -18.77 1.64 15.45
CA SER A 257 -20.20 1.33 15.54
C SER A 257 -20.37 -0.15 15.92
N PHE A 258 -20.96 -0.40 17.09
CA PHE A 258 -21.40 -1.72 17.58
C PHE A 258 -22.29 -1.55 18.83
N PRO A 259 -23.47 -2.20 18.93
CA PRO A 259 -24.15 -3.01 17.90
C PRO A 259 -24.85 -2.14 16.83
N GLY A 260 -25.75 -2.73 16.02
CA GLY A 260 -26.37 -2.14 14.83
C GLY A 260 -25.58 -2.49 13.56
N ASP A 261 -24.32 -2.06 13.57
CA ASP A 261 -23.26 -2.45 12.62
C ASP A 261 -22.09 -3.05 13.41
N ASP A 262 -21.03 -3.52 12.72
CA ASP A 262 -19.81 -3.96 13.41
C ASP A 262 -18.54 -3.54 12.66
N TRP A 263 -18.24 -2.25 12.70
CA TRP A 263 -17.02 -1.69 12.11
C TRP A 263 -16.39 -0.59 12.96
N ALA A 264 -15.10 -0.38 12.75
CA ALA A 264 -14.34 0.74 13.28
C ALA A 264 -13.24 1.18 12.31
N PHE A 265 -12.79 2.42 12.50
CA PHE A 265 -11.60 2.99 11.86
C PHE A 265 -10.62 3.41 12.95
N VAL A 266 -9.39 2.87 12.86
CA VAL A 266 -8.26 3.27 13.70
C VAL A 266 -7.36 4.18 12.90
N ARG A 267 -7.16 5.41 13.38
CA ARG A 267 -6.21 6.35 12.82
C ARG A 267 -4.83 6.06 13.38
N THR A 268 -3.85 5.79 12.51
CA THR A 268 -2.49 5.49 12.94
C THR A 268 -1.69 6.76 13.19
N ASN A 269 -0.71 6.67 14.08
CA ASN A 269 0.32 7.69 14.20
C ASN A 269 1.30 7.61 13.01
N ASP A 270 2.29 8.48 13.04
CA ASP A 270 3.17 8.70 11.91
C ASP A 270 4.27 7.61 11.80
N GLN A 271 4.48 6.79 12.82
CA GLN A 271 5.47 5.69 12.81
C GLN A 271 4.98 4.45 12.04
N TRP A 272 3.69 4.39 11.70
CA TRP A 272 3.04 3.25 11.06
C TRP A 272 2.55 3.61 9.66
N THR A 273 2.97 2.83 8.67
CA THR A 273 2.68 3.02 7.25
C THR A 273 1.63 2.01 6.80
N PRO A 274 0.42 2.46 6.42
CA PRO A 274 -0.59 1.60 5.82
C PRO A 274 -0.10 0.96 4.52
N GLN A 275 -0.19 -0.37 4.41
CA GLN A 275 0.21 -1.13 3.22
C GLN A 275 -1.00 -1.78 2.56
N GLY A 276 -1.06 -1.74 1.22
CA GLY A 276 -2.14 -2.34 0.43
C GLY A 276 -2.04 -3.86 0.33
N VAL A 277 -1.84 -4.55 1.45
CA VAL A 277 -1.60 -5.99 1.52
C VAL A 277 -2.25 -6.63 2.75
N VAL A 278 -2.47 -7.94 2.68
CA VAL A 278 -2.95 -8.79 3.79
C VAL A 278 -1.91 -9.87 4.06
N ASN A 279 -1.58 -10.11 5.33
CA ASN A 279 -0.68 -11.17 5.77
C ASN A 279 -1.28 -12.54 5.43
N ASP A 280 -0.51 -13.41 4.76
CA ASP A 280 -0.95 -14.77 4.41
C ASP A 280 -0.66 -15.81 5.50
N PHE A 281 0.06 -15.41 6.55
CA PHE A 281 0.54 -16.25 7.66
C PHE A 281 1.45 -17.42 7.25
N ASN A 282 1.98 -17.39 6.02
CA ASN A 282 2.95 -18.34 5.45
C ASN A 282 4.31 -17.67 5.12
N GLY A 283 4.55 -16.48 5.68
CA GLY A 283 5.77 -15.70 5.45
C GLY A 283 5.68 -14.73 4.26
N GLY A 284 4.51 -14.60 3.64
CA GLY A 284 4.23 -13.69 2.54
C GLY A 284 3.07 -12.74 2.82
N VAL A 285 2.63 -12.08 1.75
CA VAL A 285 1.48 -11.16 1.76
C VAL A 285 0.68 -11.31 0.46
N VAL A 286 -0.63 -11.09 0.56
CA VAL A 286 -1.55 -11.02 -0.58
C VAL A 286 -1.82 -9.55 -0.91
N PRO A 287 -1.68 -9.11 -2.18
CA PRO A 287 -1.98 -7.74 -2.57
C PRO A 287 -3.49 -7.44 -2.50
N VAL A 288 -3.82 -6.20 -2.17
CA VAL A 288 -5.18 -5.66 -2.22
C VAL A 288 -5.27 -4.67 -3.37
N ASN A 289 -6.11 -4.95 -4.38
CA ASN A 289 -6.21 -4.11 -5.59
C ASN A 289 -7.55 -3.39 -5.75
N GLY A 290 -8.49 -3.62 -4.83
CA GLY A 290 -9.80 -2.96 -4.84
C GLY A 290 -10.74 -3.52 -3.80
N ALA A 291 -12.01 -3.12 -3.88
CA ALA A 291 -13.09 -3.56 -2.99
C ALA A 291 -14.33 -4.02 -3.76
N THR A 292 -14.12 -4.63 -4.94
CA THR A 292 -15.22 -5.18 -5.72
C THR A 292 -15.89 -6.33 -4.95
N GLU A 293 -17.15 -6.16 -4.61
CA GLU A 293 -17.89 -7.11 -3.77
C GLU A 293 -18.19 -8.41 -4.54
N ALA A 294 -17.85 -9.55 -3.96
CA ALA A 294 -18.05 -10.88 -4.55
C ALA A 294 -19.48 -11.40 -4.31
N PRO A 295 -20.08 -12.15 -5.25
CA PRO A 295 -21.43 -12.69 -5.11
C PRO A 295 -21.50 -13.90 -4.16
N VAL A 296 -22.72 -14.28 -3.75
CA VAL A 296 -22.96 -15.57 -3.06
C VAL A 296 -22.43 -16.72 -3.91
N GLY A 297 -21.79 -17.70 -3.27
CA GLY A 297 -21.12 -18.84 -3.91
C GLY A 297 -19.65 -18.57 -4.29
N ALA A 298 -19.19 -17.32 -4.27
CA ALA A 298 -17.80 -17.00 -4.54
C ALA A 298 -16.87 -17.57 -3.46
N SER A 299 -15.68 -18.02 -3.87
CA SER A 299 -14.60 -18.35 -2.96
C SER A 299 -14.16 -17.10 -2.19
N ILE A 300 -13.93 -17.28 -0.90
CA ILE A 300 -13.52 -16.20 -0.02
C ILE A 300 -12.56 -16.71 1.03
N CYS A 301 -11.55 -15.90 1.35
CA CYS A 301 -10.54 -16.19 2.35
C CYS A 301 -10.52 -15.08 3.39
N ARG A 302 -10.25 -15.45 4.63
CA ARG A 302 -10.07 -14.51 5.74
C ARG A 302 -8.73 -14.69 6.40
N SER A 303 -8.16 -13.59 6.87
CA SER A 303 -6.86 -13.55 7.55
C SER A 303 -6.99 -12.91 8.93
N GLY A 304 -6.53 -13.60 9.95
CA GLY A 304 -6.62 -13.16 11.34
C GLY A 304 -5.45 -13.70 12.19
N SER A 305 -5.10 -12.94 13.22
CA SER A 305 -3.92 -13.16 14.06
C SER A 305 -3.95 -14.44 14.90
N THR A 306 -5.11 -15.10 15.01
CA THR A 306 -5.25 -16.30 15.87
C THR A 306 -5.17 -17.56 15.03
N THR A 307 -5.90 -17.64 13.93
CA THR A 307 -5.97 -18.87 13.11
C THR A 307 -5.37 -18.73 11.71
N GLY A 308 -4.75 -17.59 11.41
CA GLY A 308 -4.08 -17.30 10.14
C GLY A 308 -5.06 -17.15 8.98
N ALA A 309 -4.67 -17.63 7.79
CA ALA A 309 -5.53 -17.66 6.62
C ALA A 309 -6.43 -18.91 6.59
N ARG A 310 -7.74 -18.73 6.34
CA ARG A 310 -8.69 -19.82 6.05
C ARG A 310 -9.64 -19.41 4.94
N CYS A 311 -10.13 -20.37 4.17
CA CYS A 311 -10.96 -20.12 3.00
C CYS A 311 -12.21 -20.99 2.98
N GLY A 312 -13.18 -20.57 2.19
CA GLY A 312 -14.46 -21.24 1.97
C GLY A 312 -15.28 -20.45 0.96
N VAL A 313 -16.58 -20.31 1.19
CA VAL A 313 -17.52 -19.65 0.28
C VAL A 313 -18.47 -18.70 0.98
N ILE A 314 -18.92 -17.67 0.24
CA ILE A 314 -20.02 -16.80 0.65
C ILE A 314 -21.32 -17.60 0.56
N GLN A 315 -22.08 -17.67 1.67
CA GLN A 315 -23.34 -18.41 1.75
C GLN A 315 -24.57 -17.51 1.59
N ALA A 316 -24.52 -16.30 2.17
CA ALA A 316 -25.63 -15.35 2.14
C ALA A 316 -25.13 -13.92 2.36
N LYS A 317 -25.92 -12.94 1.94
CA LYS A 317 -25.70 -11.51 2.17
C LYS A 317 -26.88 -10.91 2.95
N ASN A 318 -26.68 -9.73 3.51
CA ASN A 318 -27.68 -9.02 4.31
C ASN A 318 -28.26 -9.88 5.45
N ALA A 319 -27.37 -10.59 6.14
CA ALA A 319 -27.71 -11.40 7.31
C ALA A 319 -27.84 -10.50 8.54
N THR A 320 -28.85 -10.81 9.37
CA THR A 320 -29.01 -10.23 10.70
C THR A 320 -28.55 -11.25 11.74
N VAL A 321 -27.72 -10.80 12.67
CA VAL A 321 -27.17 -11.62 13.77
C VAL A 321 -27.52 -10.95 15.09
N ASN A 322 -27.96 -11.76 16.06
CA ASN A 322 -28.27 -11.28 17.41
C ASN A 322 -27.13 -11.67 18.34
N TYR A 323 -26.28 -10.70 18.68
CA TYR A 323 -25.26 -10.85 19.71
C TYR A 323 -25.82 -10.52 21.10
N PRO A 324 -25.16 -10.94 22.19
CA PRO A 324 -25.55 -10.55 23.55
C PRO A 324 -25.64 -9.04 23.75
N GLU A 325 -24.80 -8.27 23.07
CA GLU A 325 -24.74 -6.80 23.14
C GLU A 325 -25.81 -6.11 22.29
N GLY A 326 -26.37 -6.82 21.30
CA GLY A 326 -27.44 -6.32 20.44
C GLY A 326 -27.45 -6.92 19.03
N THR A 327 -28.46 -6.53 18.25
CA THR A 327 -28.62 -6.96 16.86
C THR A 327 -27.66 -6.21 15.94
N VAL A 328 -27.01 -6.94 15.03
CA VAL A 328 -26.21 -6.39 13.93
C VAL A 328 -26.82 -6.84 12.61
N THR A 329 -26.99 -5.91 11.67
CA THR A 329 -27.64 -6.18 10.36
C THR A 329 -26.66 -6.01 9.20
N GLY A 330 -27.04 -6.41 7.98
CA GLY A 330 -26.23 -6.16 6.79
C GLY A 330 -25.01 -7.06 6.62
N LEU A 331 -24.79 -8.05 7.50
CA LEU A 331 -23.59 -8.89 7.48
C LEU A 331 -23.58 -9.87 6.31
N THR A 332 -22.39 -10.28 5.87
CA THR A 332 -22.23 -11.39 4.93
C THR A 332 -21.87 -12.67 5.67
N ARG A 333 -22.59 -13.76 5.38
CA ARG A 333 -22.43 -15.08 5.99
C ARG A 333 -21.52 -15.97 5.15
N THR A 334 -20.63 -16.72 5.81
CA THR A 334 -19.72 -17.68 5.17
C THR A 334 -19.64 -18.99 5.95
N ASN A 335 -19.07 -20.03 5.34
CA ASN A 335 -18.72 -21.29 6.02
C ASN A 335 -17.26 -21.35 6.50
N VAL A 336 -16.53 -20.23 6.47
CA VAL A 336 -15.15 -20.21 6.94
C VAL A 336 -15.17 -20.15 8.46
N CYS A 337 -14.33 -20.95 9.13
CA CYS A 337 -14.19 -20.89 10.59
C CYS A 337 -13.52 -19.58 11.04
N ALA A 338 -13.66 -19.19 12.29
CA ALA A 338 -12.88 -18.12 12.94
C ALA A 338 -12.88 -18.34 14.45
N GLU A 339 -11.88 -17.79 15.15
CA GLU A 339 -11.73 -17.94 16.60
C GLU A 339 -11.48 -16.58 17.29
N PRO A 340 -11.62 -16.49 18.64
CA PRO A 340 -11.37 -15.25 19.37
C PRO A 340 -10.00 -14.64 19.07
N GLY A 341 -10.00 -13.38 18.61
CA GLY A 341 -8.82 -12.65 18.16
C GLY A 341 -8.69 -12.54 16.64
N ASP A 342 -9.45 -13.31 15.85
CA ASP A 342 -9.60 -13.09 14.40
C ASP A 342 -10.58 -11.94 14.07
N SER A 343 -11.33 -11.47 15.07
CA SER A 343 -12.18 -10.28 15.01
C SER A 343 -11.45 -9.09 14.36
N GLY A 344 -12.13 -8.40 13.46
CA GLY A 344 -11.59 -7.30 12.66
C GLY A 344 -10.74 -7.73 11.45
N GLY A 345 -10.32 -8.99 11.39
CA GLY A 345 -9.44 -9.51 10.33
C GLY A 345 -10.01 -9.40 8.91
N ALA A 346 -9.10 -9.35 7.94
CA ALA A 346 -9.40 -9.08 6.53
C ALA A 346 -10.12 -10.23 5.83
N TRP A 347 -11.12 -9.94 4.99
CA TRP A 347 -11.74 -10.89 4.05
C TRP A 347 -11.45 -10.53 2.59
N LEU A 348 -10.85 -11.44 1.84
CA LEU A 348 -10.49 -11.28 0.43
C LEU A 348 -11.21 -12.29 -0.46
N SER A 349 -11.64 -11.85 -1.63
CA SER A 349 -11.99 -12.72 -2.76
C SER A 349 -11.06 -12.35 -3.92
N GLY A 350 -10.14 -13.26 -4.27
CA GLY A 350 -8.99 -12.89 -5.09
C GLY A 350 -8.15 -11.80 -4.40
N ASP A 351 -7.97 -10.66 -5.07
CA ASP A 351 -7.28 -9.47 -4.56
C ASP A 351 -8.25 -8.33 -4.16
N GLN A 352 -9.54 -8.63 -4.04
CA GLN A 352 -10.58 -7.66 -3.70
C GLN A 352 -11.00 -7.75 -2.24
N ALA A 353 -10.89 -6.64 -1.51
CA ALA A 353 -11.35 -6.48 -0.15
C ALA A 353 -12.88 -6.66 -0.05
N GLN A 354 -13.32 -7.54 0.84
CA GLN A 354 -14.74 -7.88 1.04
C GLN A 354 -15.27 -7.32 2.37
N GLY A 355 -14.50 -7.41 3.45
CA GLY A 355 -14.97 -6.99 4.77
C GLY A 355 -14.06 -7.35 5.93
N VAL A 356 -14.55 -7.06 7.14
CA VAL A 356 -13.84 -7.31 8.41
C VAL A 356 -14.62 -8.32 9.25
N THR A 357 -13.91 -9.27 9.88
CA THR A 357 -14.55 -10.33 10.71
C THR A 357 -15.36 -9.72 11.85
N SER A 358 -16.66 -10.03 11.92
CA SER A 358 -17.53 -9.62 13.02
C SER A 358 -17.58 -10.71 14.10
N GLY A 359 -18.07 -11.90 13.76
CA GLY A 359 -18.25 -12.98 14.71
C GLY A 359 -18.77 -14.24 14.05
N GLY A 360 -18.94 -15.31 14.81
CA GLY A 360 -19.34 -16.60 14.25
C GLY A 360 -19.70 -17.64 15.31
N SER A 361 -19.92 -18.87 14.85
CA SER A 361 -20.17 -20.05 15.67
C SER A 361 -19.40 -21.26 15.13
N GLY A 362 -19.09 -22.21 16.02
CA GLY A 362 -18.17 -23.33 15.72
C GLY A 362 -16.71 -22.95 16.00
N ASP A 363 -15.78 -23.71 15.41
CA ASP A 363 -14.33 -23.50 15.57
C ASP A 363 -13.56 -23.98 14.33
N CYS A 364 -12.23 -23.81 14.30
CA CYS A 364 -11.42 -24.25 13.16
C CYS A 364 -11.04 -25.73 13.15
N THR A 365 -11.53 -26.53 14.10
CA THR A 365 -11.39 -27.99 14.15
C THR A 365 -12.60 -28.69 13.54
N VAL A 366 -13.81 -28.27 13.90
CA VAL A 366 -15.07 -28.88 13.42
C VAL A 366 -15.76 -28.08 12.32
N GLY A 367 -15.27 -26.87 12.03
CA GLY A 367 -15.88 -25.93 11.10
C GLY A 367 -16.88 -25.01 11.79
N GLY A 368 -17.44 -24.08 11.03
CA GLY A 368 -18.30 -23.06 11.61
C GLY A 368 -18.96 -22.14 10.59
N VAL A 369 -19.73 -21.19 11.11
CA VAL A 369 -20.33 -20.10 10.35
C VAL A 369 -19.71 -18.82 10.85
N THR A 370 -19.15 -18.03 9.94
CA THR A 370 -18.57 -16.73 10.30
C THR A 370 -19.18 -15.63 9.45
N PHE A 371 -19.41 -14.49 10.08
CA PHE A 371 -19.98 -13.29 9.50
C PHE A 371 -18.93 -12.19 9.42
N PHE A 372 -19.00 -11.39 8.36
CA PHE A 372 -18.17 -10.20 8.21
C PHE A 372 -19.02 -8.97 7.86
N GLN A 373 -18.56 -7.82 8.32
CA GLN A 373 -19.10 -6.51 7.99
C GLN A 373 -18.51 -6.07 6.63
N PRO A 374 -19.34 -5.76 5.60
CA PRO A 374 -18.85 -5.37 4.28
C PRO A 374 -17.95 -4.12 4.31
N VAL A 375 -16.79 -4.18 3.63
CA VAL A 375 -15.80 -3.09 3.67
C VAL A 375 -16.31 -1.80 3.01
N ASN A 376 -17.11 -1.93 1.94
CA ASN A 376 -17.61 -0.77 1.19
C ASN A 376 -18.50 0.14 2.05
N GLU A 377 -19.26 -0.43 3.00
CA GLU A 377 -20.04 0.37 3.94
C GLU A 377 -19.12 1.20 4.85
N ILE A 378 -18.07 0.59 5.39
CA ILE A 378 -17.10 1.25 6.27
C ILE A 378 -16.42 2.40 5.54
N LEU A 379 -16.00 2.16 4.29
CA LEU A 379 -15.33 3.16 3.45
C LEU A 379 -16.25 4.35 3.17
N GLN A 380 -17.50 4.11 2.74
CA GLN A 380 -18.46 5.17 2.39
C GLN A 380 -18.93 5.94 3.63
N ARG A 381 -19.18 5.26 4.75
CA ARG A 381 -19.71 5.91 5.95
C ARG A 381 -18.71 6.84 6.63
N ASN A 382 -17.42 6.62 6.39
CA ASN A 382 -16.34 7.35 7.03
C ASN A 382 -15.48 8.15 6.04
N ASN A 383 -15.88 8.22 4.76
CA ASN A 383 -15.12 8.84 3.68
C ASN A 383 -13.66 8.36 3.64
N LEU A 384 -13.45 7.04 3.73
CA LEU A 384 -12.12 6.43 3.79
C LEU A 384 -11.70 5.88 2.44
N THR A 385 -10.45 6.10 2.09
CA THR A 385 -9.82 5.57 0.88
C THR A 385 -9.04 4.30 1.21
N LEU A 386 -9.39 3.18 0.58
CA LEU A 386 -8.61 1.93 0.65
C LEU A 386 -7.20 2.13 0.06
N VAL A 387 -6.18 1.65 0.76
CA VAL A 387 -4.81 1.57 0.23
C VAL A 387 -4.68 0.31 -0.61
N THR A 388 -4.23 0.46 -1.86
CA THR A 388 -4.03 -0.66 -2.79
C THR A 388 -2.54 -0.95 -3.00
N ALA A 389 -2.20 -2.17 -3.42
CA ALA A 389 -0.82 -2.63 -3.64
C ALA A 389 -0.05 -1.79 -4.65
N ASN A 390 -0.74 -1.10 -5.56
CA ASN A 390 -0.14 -0.20 -6.56
C ASN A 390 0.00 1.25 -6.08
N GLY A 391 -0.30 1.55 -4.81
CA GLY A 391 -0.23 2.91 -4.23
C GLY A 391 -1.31 3.86 -4.75
N GLN A 392 -2.38 3.36 -5.37
CA GLN A 392 -3.50 4.15 -5.90
C GLN A 392 -4.63 4.24 -4.87
N SER A 393 -5.15 5.45 -4.66
CA SER A 393 -6.26 5.77 -3.76
C SER A 393 -7.62 5.53 -4.43
N ALA A 394 -8.45 4.62 -3.88
CA ALA A 394 -9.84 4.42 -4.31
C ALA A 394 -10.79 5.46 -3.69
N PRO A 395 -11.63 6.20 -4.47
CA PRO A 395 -12.50 7.24 -3.91
C PRO A 395 -13.62 6.68 -3.01
N ALA A 396 -13.99 7.46 -1.99
CA ALA A 396 -15.19 7.29 -1.19
C ALA A 396 -16.23 8.39 -1.52
N ASP A 397 -17.50 7.99 -1.52
CA ASP A 397 -18.73 8.80 -1.32
C ASP A 397 -19.65 9.19 -2.50
N PRO A 398 -20.98 8.97 -2.29
CA PRO A 398 -22.13 9.74 -2.79
C PRO A 398 -22.90 10.53 -1.67
N PRO A 399 -23.69 11.60 -1.99
CA PRO A 399 -24.86 12.02 -1.15
C PRO A 399 -26.07 12.55 -1.98
N ALA A 400 -27.29 12.87 -1.52
CA ALA A 400 -28.25 12.46 -0.47
C ALA A 400 -29.55 13.30 -0.66
N GLY A 401 -30.74 12.78 -0.32
CA GLY A 401 -31.90 13.59 0.15
C GLY A 401 -33.23 13.56 -0.65
N GLY A 402 -34.35 13.43 0.09
CA GLY A 402 -35.61 14.14 -0.23
C GLY A 402 -36.92 13.33 -0.38
N ASP A 403 -37.58 13.09 0.75
CA ASP A 403 -39.01 12.82 1.05
C ASP A 403 -40.10 12.53 -0.02
N ALA A 404 -40.82 11.42 0.28
CA ALA A 404 -42.28 11.17 0.24
C ALA A 404 -43.17 11.74 -0.89
N THR A 405 -43.74 10.84 -1.72
CA THR A 405 -45.20 10.59 -1.80
C THR A 405 -45.55 9.30 -2.57
N ALA A 406 -46.66 8.66 -2.22
CA ALA A 406 -47.19 7.40 -2.76
C ALA A 406 -47.86 7.55 -4.16
N PRO A 407 -48.14 6.44 -4.90
CA PRO A 407 -48.21 6.38 -6.37
C PRO A 407 -49.63 6.47 -6.97
N PRO A 408 -49.77 6.49 -8.32
CA PRO A 408 -50.64 5.48 -8.92
C PRO A 408 -50.17 4.87 -10.27
N ALA A 409 -50.48 3.56 -10.36
CA ALA A 409 -50.96 2.71 -11.47
C ALA A 409 -50.42 2.77 -12.92
N THR A 410 -50.14 1.56 -13.38
CA THR A 410 -49.79 0.98 -14.69
C THR A 410 -50.72 1.26 -15.89
N THR A 411 -50.16 1.25 -17.11
CA THR A 411 -50.65 0.45 -18.28
C THR A 411 -49.59 0.39 -19.41
N ALA A 412 -49.60 -0.70 -20.18
CA ALA A 412 -48.59 -1.12 -21.19
C ALA A 412 -49.18 -1.09 -22.64
N PRO A 413 -48.49 -1.54 -23.72
CA PRO A 413 -48.14 -0.74 -24.90
C PRO A 413 -48.85 -1.16 -26.22
N THR A 414 -48.62 -0.47 -27.34
CA THR A 414 -49.03 -0.90 -28.71
C THR A 414 -47.90 -0.68 -29.74
N ALA A 415 -47.80 -1.61 -30.71
CA ALA A 415 -46.72 -1.84 -31.67
C ALA A 415 -46.88 -1.07 -33.03
N PRO A 416 -45.87 -1.09 -33.94
CA PRO A 416 -45.59 -0.06 -34.96
C PRO A 416 -45.98 -0.45 -36.42
N PRO A 417 -45.69 0.42 -37.42
CA PRO A 417 -45.30 -0.04 -38.74
C PRO A 417 -44.00 0.57 -39.30
N ALA A 418 -43.47 -0.07 -40.33
CA ALA A 418 -42.15 0.04 -40.94
C ALA A 418 -42.03 1.03 -42.12
N GLY A 419 -40.79 1.40 -42.48
CA GLY A 419 -40.44 2.00 -43.78
C GLY A 419 -39.03 2.60 -43.77
N GLY A 420 -38.11 2.03 -44.56
CA GLY A 420 -36.67 2.30 -44.54
C GLY A 420 -36.16 3.47 -45.37
N GLY A 421 -34.90 3.83 -45.09
CA GLY A 421 -34.03 4.70 -45.88
C GLY A 421 -32.58 4.42 -45.44
N ALA A 422 -31.73 4.04 -46.39
CA ALA A 422 -30.31 3.86 -46.16
C ALA A 422 -29.63 5.23 -46.02
N GLU A 423 -29.45 5.66 -44.77
CA GLU A 423 -28.59 6.78 -44.42
C GLU A 423 -27.28 6.23 -43.87
N THR A 424 -26.17 6.80 -44.35
CA THR A 424 -24.81 6.64 -43.83
C THR A 424 -24.79 6.50 -42.31
N SER A 425 -24.15 5.43 -41.84
CA SER A 425 -24.21 4.83 -40.50
C SER A 425 -23.62 5.68 -39.35
N VAL A 426 -23.62 7.00 -39.45
CA VAL A 426 -23.06 7.83 -38.39
C VAL A 426 -24.08 7.96 -37.27
N CYS A 427 -23.81 7.30 -36.15
CA CYS A 427 -24.54 7.54 -34.92
C CYS A 427 -24.37 9.00 -34.48
N THR A 428 -25.44 9.80 -34.56
CA THR A 428 -25.47 11.19 -34.10
C THR A 428 -26.33 11.33 -32.84
N GLY A 429 -25.85 12.12 -31.88
CA GLY A 429 -26.53 12.44 -30.62
C GLY A 429 -25.85 13.64 -29.96
N ASP A 430 -26.43 14.16 -28.88
CA ASP A 430 -25.92 15.36 -28.18
C ASP A 430 -24.53 15.12 -27.56
N ALA A 431 -24.23 13.88 -27.21
CA ALA A 431 -22.92 13.43 -26.76
C ALA A 431 -22.49 12.16 -27.51
N SER A 432 -21.18 12.00 -27.71
CA SER A 432 -20.57 10.80 -28.30
C SER A 432 -19.38 10.32 -27.48
N ARG A 433 -19.17 9.00 -27.44
CA ARG A 433 -18.03 8.33 -26.81
C ARG A 433 -17.51 7.21 -27.70
N THR A 434 -16.20 7.13 -27.83
CA THR A 434 -15.51 6.00 -28.46
C THR A 434 -14.95 5.06 -27.39
N GLY A 435 -14.83 3.78 -27.71
CA GLY A 435 -14.23 2.79 -26.82
C GLY A 435 -13.73 1.57 -27.58
N THR A 436 -12.79 0.84 -26.98
CA THR A 436 -12.33 -0.47 -27.48
C THR A 436 -12.98 -1.59 -26.66
N ILE A 437 -13.51 -2.61 -27.33
CA ILE A 437 -14.15 -3.75 -26.68
C ILE A 437 -13.67 -5.08 -27.26
N SER A 438 -13.41 -6.05 -26.39
CA SER A 438 -13.07 -7.42 -26.77
C SER A 438 -14.27 -8.35 -26.68
N ALA A 439 -14.31 -9.38 -27.53
CA ALA A 439 -15.36 -10.40 -27.52
C ALA A 439 -15.60 -10.98 -26.11
N GLY A 440 -16.87 -11.14 -25.73
CA GLY A 440 -17.27 -11.62 -24.41
C GLY A 440 -17.15 -10.61 -23.27
N ARG A 441 -16.69 -9.38 -23.55
CA ARG A 441 -16.58 -8.31 -22.54
C ARG A 441 -17.73 -7.33 -22.64
N SER A 442 -17.89 -6.53 -21.58
CA SER A 442 -18.84 -5.42 -21.55
C SER A 442 -18.19 -4.18 -20.98
N GLN A 443 -18.58 -3.02 -21.49
CA GLN A 443 -18.13 -1.72 -21.03
C GLN A 443 -19.33 -0.85 -20.68
N ALA A 444 -19.28 -0.19 -19.52
CA ALA A 444 -20.26 0.83 -19.16
C ALA A 444 -19.89 2.17 -19.81
N GLN A 445 -20.91 2.92 -20.24
CA GLN A 445 -20.78 4.22 -20.88
C GLN A 445 -21.82 5.21 -20.30
N PRO A 446 -21.49 6.50 -20.19
CA PRO A 446 -20.25 7.13 -20.64
C PRO A 446 -19.04 6.88 -19.71
N ASP A 447 -17.87 6.64 -20.28
CA ASP A 447 -16.54 6.60 -19.63
C ASP A 447 -16.41 5.63 -18.44
N GLY A 448 -17.07 4.46 -18.52
CA GLY A 448 -17.12 3.48 -17.44
C GLY A 448 -18.09 3.84 -16.30
N ARG A 449 -18.84 4.93 -16.46
CA ARG A 449 -19.71 5.52 -15.43
C ARG A 449 -21.18 5.43 -15.86
N TRP A 450 -21.97 6.38 -15.37
CA TRP A 450 -23.41 6.56 -15.56
C TRP A 450 -23.69 8.06 -15.57
N TYR A 451 -24.84 8.46 -16.07
CA TYR A 451 -25.30 9.84 -16.15
C TYR A 451 -26.67 9.98 -15.48
N VAL A 452 -27.01 11.17 -15.02
CA VAL A 452 -28.35 11.49 -14.51
C VAL A 452 -29.09 12.27 -15.57
N THR A 453 -30.35 11.96 -15.74
CA THR A 453 -31.25 12.66 -16.67
C THR A 453 -32.61 12.85 -16.03
N GLN A 454 -33.34 13.86 -16.48
CA GLN A 454 -34.75 14.08 -16.10
C GLN A 454 -35.64 13.01 -16.74
N ALA A 455 -36.92 12.98 -16.37
CA ALA A 455 -37.87 12.09 -17.02
C ALA A 455 -37.99 12.47 -18.50
N GLY A 456 -37.82 11.49 -19.39
CA GLY A 456 -37.87 11.73 -20.83
C GLY A 456 -37.24 10.59 -21.64
N ALA A 457 -37.35 10.72 -22.95
CA ALA A 457 -36.84 9.75 -23.90
C ALA A 457 -35.30 9.68 -23.84
N GLN A 458 -34.78 8.49 -23.59
CA GLN A 458 -33.36 8.15 -23.67
C GLN A 458 -33.09 7.57 -25.05
N ARG A 459 -32.31 8.27 -25.87
CA ARG A 459 -31.94 7.84 -27.22
C ARG A 459 -30.45 7.55 -27.28
N ALA A 460 -30.08 6.40 -27.82
CA ALA A 460 -28.70 6.06 -28.12
C ALA A 460 -28.57 5.26 -29.41
N CYS A 461 -27.45 5.47 -30.08
CA CYS A 461 -27.01 4.79 -31.28
C CYS A 461 -25.58 4.29 -31.04
N LEU A 462 -25.39 2.98 -31.18
CA LEU A 462 -24.09 2.31 -31.10
C LEU A 462 -23.68 1.84 -32.49
N ASP A 463 -22.52 2.28 -32.94
CA ASP A 463 -21.81 1.85 -34.13
C ASP A 463 -20.71 0.87 -33.75
N ALA A 464 -20.83 -0.37 -34.22
CA ALA A 464 -19.94 -1.47 -33.87
C ALA A 464 -18.81 -1.65 -34.88
N PRO A 465 -17.68 -2.26 -34.47
CA PRO A 465 -16.62 -2.62 -35.39
C PRO A 465 -17.13 -3.59 -36.47
N ASP A 466 -16.56 -3.51 -37.67
CA ASP A 466 -16.91 -4.39 -38.80
C ASP A 466 -16.88 -5.87 -38.39
N GLY A 467 -17.99 -6.57 -38.63
CA GLY A 467 -18.14 -8.00 -38.31
C GLY A 467 -18.31 -8.32 -36.81
N ALA A 468 -18.40 -7.33 -35.92
CA ALA A 468 -18.72 -7.53 -34.51
C ALA A 468 -20.24 -7.49 -34.25
N GLN A 469 -20.71 -8.39 -33.38
CA GLN A 469 -22.07 -8.33 -32.82
C GLN A 469 -22.01 -7.75 -31.41
N LEU A 470 -22.45 -6.50 -31.29
CA LEU A 470 -22.60 -5.82 -30.01
C LEU A 470 -24.06 -5.73 -29.58
N VAL A 471 -24.26 -5.69 -28.27
CA VAL A 471 -25.51 -5.39 -27.60
C VAL A 471 -25.35 -4.09 -26.83
N LEU A 472 -26.31 -3.19 -26.97
CA LEU A 472 -26.46 -1.99 -26.18
C LEU A 472 -27.58 -2.17 -25.16
N GLU A 473 -27.25 -2.12 -23.87
CA GLU A 473 -28.24 -2.09 -22.79
C GLU A 473 -28.30 -0.70 -22.18
N LEU A 474 -29.48 -0.08 -22.11
CA LEU A 474 -29.73 1.02 -21.20
C LEU A 474 -30.07 0.41 -19.85
N GLN A 475 -29.28 0.74 -18.84
CA GLN A 475 -29.51 0.28 -17.48
C GLN A 475 -29.85 1.46 -16.59
N ARG A 476 -30.92 1.35 -15.81
CA ARG A 476 -31.30 2.32 -14.79
C ARG A 476 -30.84 1.85 -13.43
N TRP A 477 -30.29 2.75 -12.64
CA TRP A 477 -30.01 2.49 -11.24
C TRP A 477 -31.32 2.36 -10.46
N THR A 478 -31.49 1.22 -9.79
CA THR A 478 -32.70 0.94 -8.99
C THR A 478 -32.45 1.11 -7.49
N GLY A 479 -31.40 1.82 -7.08
CA GLY A 479 -30.99 1.93 -5.67
C GLY A 479 -30.10 0.78 -5.19
N VAL A 480 -30.21 -0.41 -5.79
CA VAL A 480 -29.45 -1.62 -5.42
C VAL A 480 -28.55 -2.14 -6.56
N GLY A 481 -28.56 -1.48 -7.71
CA GLY A 481 -27.85 -1.93 -8.90
C GLY A 481 -28.39 -1.32 -10.18
N PHE A 482 -27.58 -1.34 -11.23
CA PHE A 482 -28.03 -1.03 -12.58
C PHE A 482 -28.80 -2.22 -13.14
N ARG A 483 -30.08 -2.01 -13.46
CA ARG A 483 -30.96 -3.00 -14.10
C ARG A 483 -31.21 -2.58 -15.53
N THR A 484 -31.08 -3.51 -16.46
CA THR A 484 -31.40 -3.28 -17.87
C THR A 484 -32.88 -2.93 -17.99
N VAL A 485 -33.15 -1.73 -18.47
CA VAL A 485 -34.51 -1.21 -18.72
C VAL A 485 -34.84 -1.18 -20.20
N ALA A 486 -33.83 -1.10 -21.06
CA ALA A 486 -33.99 -1.29 -22.50
C ALA A 486 -32.73 -1.94 -23.08
N ARG A 487 -32.89 -2.62 -24.22
CA ARG A 487 -31.81 -3.35 -24.88
C ARG A 487 -32.00 -3.32 -26.39
N ALA A 488 -30.92 -3.13 -27.12
CA ALA A 488 -30.84 -3.24 -28.57
C ALA A 488 -29.64 -4.09 -28.96
N THR A 489 -29.74 -4.79 -30.08
CA THR A 489 -28.63 -5.56 -30.66
C THR A 489 -28.30 -4.97 -32.02
N THR A 490 -27.03 -5.03 -32.39
CA THR A 490 -26.56 -4.54 -33.69
C THR A 490 -27.19 -5.31 -34.84
N VAL A 491 -27.74 -4.57 -35.82
CA VAL A 491 -28.19 -5.07 -37.12
C VAL A 491 -27.47 -4.24 -38.17
N ASP A 492 -26.74 -4.91 -39.07
CA ASP A 492 -25.85 -4.25 -40.04
C ASP A 492 -24.87 -3.26 -39.39
N GLY A 493 -24.28 -3.66 -38.26
CA GLY A 493 -23.28 -2.88 -37.52
C GLY A 493 -23.84 -1.83 -36.56
N ILE A 494 -25.14 -1.53 -36.59
CA ILE A 494 -25.74 -0.44 -35.80
C ILE A 494 -26.80 -0.97 -34.81
N ALA A 495 -26.75 -0.53 -33.55
CA ALA A 495 -27.81 -0.73 -32.57
C ALA A 495 -28.43 0.61 -32.17
N ARG A 496 -29.74 0.77 -32.36
CA ARG A 496 -30.50 1.95 -31.92
C ARG A 496 -31.40 1.59 -30.74
N LEU A 497 -31.34 2.39 -29.69
CA LEU A 497 -32.11 2.21 -28.46
C LEU A 497 -32.85 3.51 -28.17
N GLU A 498 -34.18 3.42 -28.07
CA GLU A 498 -35.03 4.49 -27.57
C GLU A 498 -35.90 3.93 -26.44
N SER A 499 -35.91 4.61 -25.29
CA SER A 499 -36.71 4.20 -24.15
C SER A 499 -37.10 5.42 -23.33
N ASP A 500 -38.38 5.57 -23.01
CA ASP A 500 -38.80 6.54 -22.02
C ASP A 500 -38.33 6.10 -20.63
N GLY A 501 -37.60 6.99 -19.96
CA GLY A 501 -37.06 6.77 -18.64
C GLY A 501 -37.62 7.76 -17.64
N ALA A 502 -37.98 7.31 -16.45
CA ALA A 502 -38.19 8.21 -15.33
C ALA A 502 -36.86 8.90 -14.96
N ALA A 503 -36.93 10.08 -14.34
CA ALA A 503 -35.73 10.76 -13.86
C ALA A 503 -34.88 9.82 -12.99
N GLY A 504 -33.56 9.89 -13.14
CA GLY A 504 -32.64 9.05 -12.39
C GLY A 504 -31.34 8.77 -13.10
N ALA A 505 -30.56 7.88 -12.49
CA ALA A 505 -29.25 7.48 -13.00
C ALA A 505 -29.39 6.37 -14.03
N TYR A 506 -28.82 6.59 -15.21
CA TYR A 506 -28.75 5.64 -16.30
C TYR A 506 -27.32 5.41 -16.74
N ARG A 507 -27.04 4.24 -17.28
CA ARG A 507 -25.83 3.99 -18.04
C ARG A 507 -26.16 3.16 -19.26
N TYR A 508 -25.35 3.33 -20.28
CA TYR A 508 -25.29 2.38 -21.37
C TYR A 508 -24.29 1.29 -20.99
N ARG A 509 -24.59 0.05 -21.36
CA ARG A 509 -23.66 -1.06 -21.27
C ARG A 509 -23.53 -1.67 -22.65
N VAL A 510 -22.35 -1.46 -23.24
CA VAL A 510 -21.96 -2.04 -24.53
C VAL A 510 -21.39 -3.41 -24.25
N ILE A 511 -21.92 -4.47 -24.86
CA ILE A 511 -21.53 -5.86 -24.62
C ILE A 511 -21.15 -6.47 -25.96
N ALA A 512 -19.92 -6.97 -26.09
CA ALA A 512 -19.50 -7.70 -27.26
C ALA A 512 -19.91 -9.16 -27.15
N GLN A 513 -20.93 -9.57 -27.91
CA GLN A 513 -21.31 -10.99 -28.00
C GLN A 513 -20.31 -11.75 -28.87
N SER A 514 -19.86 -11.15 -29.97
CA SER A 514 -18.76 -11.65 -30.80
C SER A 514 -18.06 -10.50 -31.53
N GLY A 515 -16.81 -10.71 -31.94
CA GLY A 515 -15.97 -9.67 -32.53
C GLY A 515 -15.34 -8.72 -31.50
N SER A 516 -14.29 -8.03 -31.90
CA SER A 516 -13.55 -7.05 -31.07
C SER A 516 -13.18 -5.85 -31.93
N GLY A 517 -13.05 -4.67 -31.34
CA GLY A 517 -12.60 -3.47 -32.05
C GLY A 517 -13.04 -2.18 -31.38
N GLU A 518 -12.86 -1.07 -32.09
CA GLU A 518 -13.39 0.23 -31.70
C GLU A 518 -14.87 0.36 -32.03
N TYR A 519 -15.64 0.92 -31.10
CA TYR A 519 -17.05 1.27 -31.30
C TYR A 519 -17.28 2.75 -30.98
N THR A 520 -18.34 3.31 -31.54
CA THR A 520 -18.82 4.65 -31.22
C THR A 520 -20.23 4.59 -30.64
N LEU A 521 -20.45 5.21 -29.48
CA LEU A 521 -21.76 5.35 -28.87
C LEU A 521 -22.15 6.84 -28.84
N ALA A 522 -23.18 7.21 -29.61
CA ALA A 522 -23.82 8.51 -29.52
C ALA A 522 -25.12 8.41 -28.73
N PHE A 523 -25.41 9.38 -27.87
CA PHE A 523 -26.61 9.38 -27.04
C PHE A 523 -27.10 10.79 -26.71
N SER A 524 -28.38 10.91 -26.39
CA SER A 524 -28.98 12.17 -25.95
C SER A 524 -28.47 12.56 -24.55
N ALA A 525 -28.08 13.82 -24.38
CA ALA A 525 -27.63 14.39 -23.12
C ALA A 525 -28.65 15.44 -22.67
N ASN A 526 -29.75 14.97 -22.05
CA ASN A 526 -30.76 15.85 -21.44
C ASN A 526 -30.56 15.98 -19.94
#